data_AF-A0A523U1V5-F1
#
_entry.id   AF-A0A523U1V5-F1
#
_cell.length_a   1.000
_cell.length_b   1.000
_cell.length_c   1.000
_cell.angle_alpha   90.00
_cell.angle_beta   90.00
_cell.angle_gamma   90.00
#
_symmetry.space_group_name_H-M   'P 1'
#
loop_
_entity.id
_entity.type
_entity.pdbx_description
1 polymer ?
#
loop_
_entity_poly.entity_id
_entity_poly.type
_entity_poly.pdbx_seq_one_letter_code
_entity_poly.pdbx_strand_id
1 'polypeptide(L)'
;MYIIGSRSEMFDHVQAIRQNYSVHNRYDGPPWNGTSTDTNTWSITFALDQGLNDKAQAEAVRLAGGGSPKGSREGFQNYSRGEPVFMNGLDSSEFMISAKSDPATPVSDEGGFFPGEDYSSGDSGKWHVKGNGTMRVGFWYQTGTGSFNHKKYCGIGGAVAGNCVWWVIIVGE
;
A
#
# COMPACT_ATOMS: atom_id res chain seq x y z
N MET A 1 -15.84 -1.56 11.39
CA MET A 1 -14.62 -2.34 11.16
C MET A 1 -14.56 -2.65 9.68
N TYR A 2 -13.86 -1.84 8.88
CA TYR A 2 -13.74 -2.11 7.45
C TYR A 2 -12.59 -3.11 7.25
N ILE A 3 -12.94 -4.40 7.15
CA ILE A 3 -12.00 -5.45 6.76
C ILE A 3 -12.15 -5.61 5.25
N ILE A 4 -11.07 -5.33 4.51
CA ILE A 4 -11.02 -5.64 3.07
C ILE A 4 -11.02 -7.17 2.94
N GLY A 5 -12.08 -7.74 2.37
CA GLY A 5 -12.30 -9.18 2.29
C GLY A 5 -11.98 -9.79 0.92
N SER A 6 -11.81 -8.97 -0.11
CA SER A 6 -11.65 -9.41 -1.49
C SER A 6 -10.67 -8.54 -2.29
N ARG A 7 -10.24 -9.07 -3.43
CA ARG A 7 -9.35 -8.36 -4.35
C ARG A 7 -10.01 -7.13 -4.98
N SER A 8 -11.31 -7.19 -5.27
CA SER A 8 -12.02 -6.02 -5.81
C SER A 8 -12.13 -4.92 -4.76
N GLU A 9 -12.47 -5.26 -3.52
CA GLU A 9 -12.50 -4.27 -2.42
C GLU A 9 -11.12 -3.64 -2.19
N MET A 10 -10.04 -4.43 -2.29
CA MET A 10 -8.68 -3.88 -2.20
C MET A 10 -8.37 -2.95 -3.38
N PHE A 11 -8.78 -3.30 -4.60
CA PHE A 11 -8.64 -2.42 -5.76
C PHE A 11 -9.41 -1.12 -5.57
N ASP A 12 -10.69 -1.20 -5.20
CA ASP A 12 -11.54 -0.04 -4.95
C ASP A 12 -10.97 0.86 -3.85
N HIS A 13 -10.43 0.25 -2.78
CA HIS A 13 -9.75 0.97 -1.70
C HIS A 13 -8.51 1.72 -2.21
N VAL A 14 -7.66 1.08 -3.00
CA VAL A 14 -6.47 1.72 -3.61
C VAL A 14 -6.87 2.93 -4.45
N GLN A 15 -7.89 2.77 -5.29
CA GLN A 15 -8.36 3.84 -6.19
C GLN A 15 -8.94 5.01 -5.39
N ALA A 16 -9.78 4.72 -4.38
CA ALA A 16 -10.38 5.73 -3.52
C ALA A 16 -9.32 6.52 -2.73
N ILE A 17 -8.35 5.84 -2.12
CA ILE A 17 -7.31 6.52 -1.33
C ILE A 17 -6.39 7.36 -2.21
N ARG A 18 -5.97 6.84 -3.37
CA ARG A 18 -5.11 7.59 -4.28
C ARG A 18 -5.83 8.81 -4.86
N GLN A 19 -7.12 8.71 -5.14
CA GLN A 19 -7.96 9.84 -5.51
C GLN A 19 -8.09 10.87 -4.37
N ASN A 20 -8.31 10.43 -3.12
CA ASN A 20 -8.39 11.34 -1.97
C ASN A 20 -7.09 12.13 -1.76
N TYR A 21 -5.95 11.50 -2.03
CA TYR A 21 -4.64 12.13 -1.94
C TYR A 21 -4.19 12.80 -3.26
N SER A 22 -5.09 12.98 -4.24
CA SER A 22 -4.78 13.66 -5.51
C SER A 22 -4.50 15.16 -5.34
N VAL A 23 -4.87 15.74 -4.19
CA VAL A 23 -4.67 17.17 -3.88
C VAL A 23 -3.34 17.48 -3.21
N HIS A 24 -2.60 16.46 -2.79
CA HIS A 24 -1.29 16.62 -2.15
C HIS A 24 -0.16 16.62 -3.17
N ASN A 25 0.96 17.24 -2.79
CA ASN A 25 2.23 17.10 -3.51
C ASN A 25 2.60 15.62 -3.63
N ARG A 26 3.27 15.29 -4.73
CA ARG A 26 3.76 13.94 -4.99
C ARG A 26 5.08 13.70 -4.28
N TYR A 27 5.44 12.43 -4.17
CA TYR A 27 6.69 11.99 -3.61
C TYR A 27 7.44 11.15 -4.65
N ASP A 28 8.69 11.48 -4.87
CA ASP A 28 9.56 10.81 -5.85
C ASP A 28 10.72 10.13 -5.14
N GLY A 29 10.82 8.82 -5.31
CA GLY A 29 11.81 7.95 -4.65
C GLY A 29 11.27 7.09 -3.51
N PRO A 30 12.12 6.27 -2.88
CA PRO A 30 11.71 5.36 -1.80
C PRO A 30 11.18 6.12 -0.58
N PRO A 31 10.24 5.54 0.20
CA PRO A 31 9.71 6.16 1.42
C PRO A 31 10.81 6.74 2.30
N TRP A 32 10.62 7.99 2.74
CA TRP A 32 11.52 8.72 3.66
C TRP A 32 12.91 9.08 3.11
N ASN A 33 13.27 8.59 1.92
CA ASN A 33 14.56 8.85 1.27
C ASN A 33 14.41 9.57 -0.08
N GLY A 34 13.17 9.82 -0.52
CA GLY A 34 12.82 10.59 -1.70
C GLY A 34 12.56 12.08 -1.42
N THR A 35 11.99 12.77 -2.40
CA THR A 35 11.67 14.20 -2.33
C THR A 35 10.21 14.50 -2.67
N SER A 36 9.67 15.55 -2.05
CA SER A 36 8.40 16.12 -2.49
C SER A 36 8.56 16.79 -3.86
N THR A 37 7.54 16.68 -4.71
CA THR A 37 7.49 17.30 -6.04
C THR A 37 6.05 17.61 -6.45
N ASP A 38 5.87 18.61 -7.31
CA ASP A 38 4.56 18.98 -7.86
C ASP A 38 4.27 18.22 -9.18
N THR A 39 5.22 17.42 -9.66
CA THR A 39 5.06 16.63 -10.90
C THR A 39 4.44 15.27 -10.60
N ASN A 40 3.36 14.92 -11.31
CA ASN A 40 2.73 13.60 -11.25
C ASN A 40 2.85 12.87 -12.59
N THR A 41 3.59 11.77 -12.60
CA THR A 41 3.80 10.92 -13.80
C THR A 41 2.98 9.64 -13.75
N TRP A 42 2.62 9.17 -12.55
CA TRP A 42 1.76 8.00 -12.35
C TRP A 42 0.28 8.39 -12.46
N SER A 43 -0.56 7.52 -13.01
CA SER A 43 -2.00 7.77 -13.13
C SER A 43 -2.65 7.83 -11.76
N ILE A 44 -3.46 8.86 -11.45
CA ILE A 44 -4.19 8.93 -10.17
C ILE A 44 -5.13 7.73 -10.01
N THR A 45 -5.76 7.33 -11.11
CA THR A 45 -6.64 6.16 -11.21
C THR A 45 -5.96 5.14 -12.10
N PHE A 46 -5.74 3.92 -11.61
CA PHE A 46 -5.18 2.85 -12.43
C PHE A 46 -6.27 2.08 -13.17
N ALA A 47 -5.96 1.60 -14.37
CA ALA A 47 -6.76 0.57 -15.01
C ALA A 47 -6.39 -0.80 -14.42
N LEU A 48 -7.39 -1.65 -14.17
CA LEU A 48 -7.13 -3.02 -13.77
C LEU A 48 -6.48 -3.78 -14.94
N ASP A 49 -5.38 -4.49 -14.68
CA ASP A 49 -4.71 -5.32 -15.68
C ASP A 49 -4.69 -6.80 -15.25
N GLN A 50 -5.12 -7.68 -16.15
CA GLN A 50 -5.27 -9.10 -15.83
C GLN A 50 -3.91 -9.80 -15.67
N GLY A 51 -2.91 -9.43 -16.47
CA GLY A 51 -1.57 -10.00 -16.36
C GLY A 51 -0.90 -9.64 -15.03
N LEU A 52 -1.07 -8.39 -14.58
CA LEU A 52 -0.63 -7.94 -13.26
C LEU A 52 -1.43 -8.61 -12.14
N ASN A 53 -2.75 -8.82 -12.29
CA ASN A 53 -3.56 -9.57 -11.33
C ASN A 53 -3.03 -10.99 -11.14
N ASP A 54 -2.71 -11.70 -12.23
CA ASP A 54 -2.21 -13.06 -12.17
C ASP A 54 -0.85 -13.12 -11.48
N LYS A 55 0.04 -12.17 -11.78
CA LYS A 55 1.34 -12.02 -11.10
C LYS A 55 1.19 -11.71 -9.61
N ALA A 56 0.31 -10.77 -9.27
CA ALA A 56 0.05 -10.39 -7.89
C ALA A 56 -0.53 -11.56 -7.10
N GLN A 57 -1.47 -12.30 -7.68
CA GLN A 57 -2.07 -13.48 -7.06
C GLN A 57 -1.03 -14.59 -6.84
N ALA A 58 -0.18 -14.87 -7.85
CA ALA A 58 0.88 -15.87 -7.72
C ALA A 58 1.87 -15.51 -6.60
N GLU A 59 2.26 -14.23 -6.49
CA GLU A 59 3.12 -13.77 -5.41
C GLU A 59 2.41 -13.88 -4.04
N ALA A 60 1.14 -13.51 -3.95
CA ALA A 60 0.37 -13.64 -2.70
C ALA A 60 0.33 -15.11 -2.23
N VAL A 61 0.07 -16.05 -3.14
CA VAL A 61 0.08 -17.49 -2.85
C VAL A 61 1.46 -17.96 -2.40
N ARG A 62 2.54 -17.50 -3.04
CA ARG A 62 3.91 -17.82 -2.63
C ARG A 62 4.21 -17.34 -1.21
N LEU A 63 3.79 -16.12 -0.86
CA LEU A 63 3.96 -15.55 0.48
C LEU A 63 3.13 -16.31 1.52
N ALA A 64 1.89 -16.66 1.19
CA ALA A 64 1.04 -17.48 2.05
C ALA A 64 1.61 -18.89 2.29
N GLY A 65 2.31 -19.45 1.30
CA GLY A 65 3.07 -20.70 1.41
C GLY A 65 4.39 -20.62 2.18
N GLY A 66 4.70 -19.48 2.81
CA GLY A 66 5.92 -19.30 3.62
C GLY A 66 7.10 -18.67 2.88
N GLY A 67 6.88 -18.15 1.67
CA GLY A 67 7.90 -17.37 0.98
C GLY A 67 8.20 -16.03 1.67
N SER A 68 9.44 -15.56 1.57
CA SER A 68 9.84 -14.23 2.06
C SER A 68 9.38 -13.11 1.12
N PRO A 69 8.92 -11.95 1.63
CA PRO A 69 8.65 -10.76 0.82
C PRO A 69 9.87 -10.24 0.08
N LYS A 70 9.64 -9.59 -1.06
CA LYS A 70 10.68 -8.93 -1.87
C LYS A 70 10.79 -7.45 -1.50
N GLY A 71 11.99 -6.89 -1.68
CA GLY A 71 12.24 -5.45 -1.53
C GLY A 71 12.49 -4.99 -0.09
N SER A 72 12.39 -3.68 0.11
CA SER A 72 12.68 -3.04 1.39
C SER A 72 11.49 -3.13 2.32
N ARG A 73 11.75 -3.50 3.59
CA ARG A 73 10.74 -3.52 4.64
C ARG A 73 10.58 -2.12 5.23
N GLU A 74 9.40 -1.55 5.06
CA GLU A 74 9.05 -0.26 5.60
C GLU A 74 8.07 -0.42 6.78
N GLY A 75 8.37 0.24 7.90
CA GLY A 75 7.52 0.21 9.08
C GLY A 75 6.24 1.02 8.89
N PHE A 76 5.20 0.69 9.66
CA PHE A 76 4.07 1.60 9.83
C PHE A 76 4.56 2.92 10.44
N GLN A 77 4.06 4.06 9.96
CA GLN A 77 4.44 5.38 10.47
C GLN A 77 3.22 6.16 11.01
N ASN A 78 3.46 7.00 12.01
CA ASN A 78 2.54 7.85 12.81
C ASN A 78 2.03 7.23 14.12
N TYR A 79 2.25 5.93 14.33
CA TYR A 79 1.99 5.29 15.61
C TYR A 79 3.15 4.34 15.98
N SER A 80 3.20 3.92 17.25
CA SER A 80 4.31 3.12 17.79
C SER A 80 4.33 1.66 17.30
N ARG A 81 3.26 1.18 16.68
CA ARG A 81 3.09 -0.20 16.21
C ARG A 81 2.26 -0.23 14.91
N GLY A 82 2.36 -1.29 14.12
CA GLY A 82 1.52 -1.48 12.94
C GLY A 82 2.08 -2.50 11.94
N GLU A 83 1.25 -2.88 10.98
CA GLU A 83 1.62 -3.83 9.93
C GLU A 83 2.66 -3.18 8.98
N PRO A 84 3.84 -3.80 8.78
CA PRO A 84 4.82 -3.31 7.83
C PRO A 84 4.38 -3.57 6.40
N VAL A 85 5.01 -2.87 5.47
CA VAL A 85 4.90 -3.13 4.03
C VAL A 85 6.27 -3.45 3.46
N PHE A 86 6.28 -4.15 2.33
CA PHE A 86 7.49 -4.46 1.60
C PHE A 86 7.35 -3.91 0.18
N MET A 87 8.30 -3.07 -0.22
CA MET A 87 8.25 -2.33 -1.48
C MET A 87 9.42 -2.70 -2.38
N ASN A 88 9.14 -3.08 -3.63
CA ASN A 88 10.14 -3.56 -4.58
C ASN A 88 9.93 -2.99 -5.98
N GLY A 89 11.01 -2.65 -6.67
CA GLY A 89 10.98 -2.33 -8.10
C GLY A 89 10.44 -0.94 -8.44
N LEU A 90 10.63 0.05 -7.56
CA LEU A 90 10.14 1.42 -7.80
C LEU A 90 10.65 1.98 -9.14
N ASP A 91 11.94 1.82 -9.42
CA ASP A 91 12.61 2.25 -10.65
C ASP A 91 12.60 1.18 -11.75
N SER A 92 11.55 0.35 -11.78
CA SER A 92 11.36 -0.68 -12.80
C SER A 92 9.98 -0.58 -13.43
N SER A 93 9.72 -1.30 -14.53
CA SER A 93 8.41 -1.30 -15.18
C SER A 93 7.28 -1.73 -14.23
N GLU A 94 7.56 -2.54 -13.22
CA GLU A 94 6.59 -3.03 -12.23
C GLU A 94 7.02 -2.67 -10.81
N PHE A 95 6.19 -1.89 -10.12
CA PHE A 95 6.37 -1.62 -8.69
C PHE A 95 5.42 -2.49 -7.87
N MET A 96 5.97 -3.21 -6.90
CA MET A 96 5.25 -4.18 -6.07
C MET A 96 5.24 -3.73 -4.62
N ILE A 97 4.05 -3.79 -4.01
CA ILE A 97 3.83 -3.68 -2.57
C ILE A 97 3.29 -5.01 -2.09
N SER A 98 3.85 -5.54 -1.01
CA SER A 98 3.30 -6.71 -0.32
C SER A 98 3.21 -6.47 1.17
N ALA A 99 2.15 -6.98 1.80
CA ALA A 99 1.94 -6.85 3.23
C ALA A 99 1.01 -7.93 3.76
N LYS A 100 1.22 -8.32 5.02
CA LYS A 100 0.38 -9.27 5.72
C LYS A 100 -0.61 -8.51 6.59
N SER A 101 -1.89 -8.79 6.39
CA SER A 101 -2.98 -8.25 7.20
C SER A 101 -3.49 -9.28 8.20
N ASP A 102 -3.31 -9.00 9.48
CA ASP A 102 -3.81 -9.80 10.61
C ASP A 102 -5.14 -9.24 11.10
N PRO A 103 -6.27 -9.97 11.03
CA PRO A 103 -7.57 -9.44 11.45
C PRO A 103 -7.61 -8.92 12.90
N ALA A 104 -6.68 -9.32 13.76
CA ALA A 104 -6.55 -8.78 15.12
C ALA A 104 -5.92 -7.38 15.17
N THR A 105 -5.23 -6.94 14.12
CA THR A 105 -4.70 -5.58 14.04
C THR A 105 -5.85 -4.58 13.93
N PRO A 106 -5.94 -3.57 14.82
CA PRO A 106 -6.96 -2.53 14.76
C PRO A 106 -6.96 -1.80 13.43
N VAL A 107 -8.16 -1.44 12.97
CA VAL A 107 -8.34 -0.50 11.87
C VAL A 107 -8.61 0.87 12.49
N SER A 108 -7.57 1.70 12.61
CA SER A 108 -7.77 3.13 12.88
C SER A 108 -8.10 3.83 11.56
N ASP A 109 -9.39 3.81 11.19
CA ASP A 109 -9.89 4.39 9.94
C ASP A 109 -9.80 5.92 9.88
N GLU A 110 -9.42 6.57 10.97
CA GLU A 110 -9.59 7.99 11.17
C GLU A 110 -8.35 8.59 11.84
N GLY A 111 -7.78 9.64 11.22
CA GLY A 111 -7.17 10.74 11.98
C GLY A 111 -8.25 11.50 12.77
N GLY A 112 -9.10 10.76 13.48
CA GLY A 112 -10.17 11.27 14.29
C GLY A 112 -9.55 11.82 15.55
N PHE A 113 -9.56 13.14 15.66
CA PHE A 113 -9.53 13.77 16.96
C PHE A 113 -10.78 13.29 17.70
N PHE A 114 -10.67 12.22 18.48
CA PHE A 114 -11.67 11.87 19.48
C PHE A 114 -11.34 12.69 20.73
N PRO A 115 -12.04 13.81 21.02
CA PRO A 115 -11.86 14.50 22.28
C PRO A 115 -12.33 13.56 23.40
N GLY A 116 -11.38 12.99 24.15
CA GLY A 116 -11.67 12.18 25.33
C GLY A 116 -11.19 10.73 25.29
N GLU A 117 -10.60 10.26 24.19
CA GLU A 117 -9.88 8.98 24.20
C GLU A 117 -8.40 9.22 24.52
N ASP A 118 -7.99 8.66 25.66
CA ASP A 118 -6.65 8.75 26.19
C ASP A 118 -5.67 8.14 25.18
N TYR A 119 -4.78 8.97 24.60
CA TYR A 119 -3.71 8.58 23.65
C TYR A 119 -2.66 7.62 24.26
N SER A 120 -2.94 7.04 25.43
CA SER A 120 -1.99 6.27 26.25
C SER A 120 -1.89 4.80 25.86
N SER A 121 -2.55 4.34 24.79
CA SER A 121 -2.48 2.93 24.34
C SER A 121 -2.08 2.70 22.88
N GLY A 122 -1.12 3.46 22.35
CA GLY A 122 -0.18 2.96 21.32
C GLY A 122 -0.79 2.24 20.12
N ASP A 123 -1.68 2.92 19.39
CA ASP A 123 -2.48 2.31 18.33
C ASP A 123 -1.63 1.66 17.23
N SER A 124 -1.70 0.34 17.15
CA SER A 124 -1.24 -0.42 15.99
C SER A 124 -2.22 -0.26 14.83
N GLY A 125 -1.71 0.00 13.61
CA GLY A 125 -2.56 0.17 12.44
C GLY A 125 -2.35 -0.87 11.33
N LYS A 126 -3.41 -1.11 10.56
CA LYS A 126 -3.34 -1.78 9.26
C LYS A 126 -2.46 -1.02 8.28
N TRP A 127 -1.68 -1.73 7.48
CA TRP A 127 -0.74 -1.07 6.58
C TRP A 127 -1.44 -0.15 5.56
N HIS A 128 -2.63 -0.52 5.09
CA HIS A 128 -3.36 0.17 4.03
C HIS A 128 -4.25 1.35 4.51
N VAL A 129 -4.24 1.70 5.80
CA VAL A 129 -5.04 2.84 6.30
C VAL A 129 -4.47 4.17 5.85
N LYS A 130 -5.35 5.16 5.69
CA LYS A 130 -5.00 6.53 5.30
C LYS A 130 -3.96 7.16 6.24
N GLY A 131 -4.01 6.82 7.53
CA GLY A 131 -3.10 7.32 8.56
C GLY A 131 -1.68 6.77 8.46
N ASN A 132 -1.40 5.73 7.68
CA ASN A 132 -0.04 5.19 7.57
C ASN A 132 0.83 6.11 6.71
N GLY A 133 1.73 6.86 7.34
CA GLY A 133 2.65 7.75 6.64
C GLY A 133 3.51 7.06 5.58
N THR A 134 3.91 5.82 5.82
CA THR A 134 4.73 5.03 4.89
C THR A 134 3.98 4.75 3.60
N MET A 135 2.70 4.35 3.69
CA MET A 135 1.88 4.15 2.50
C MET A 135 1.53 5.47 1.80
N ARG A 136 1.38 6.57 2.57
CA ARG A 136 1.20 7.91 1.98
C ARG A 136 2.37 8.27 1.08
N VAL A 137 3.61 8.26 1.58
CA VAL A 137 4.77 8.62 0.76
C VAL A 137 5.14 7.54 -0.26
N GLY A 138 5.02 6.27 0.08
CA GLY A 138 5.48 5.17 -0.78
C GLY A 138 4.50 4.72 -1.86
N PHE A 139 3.24 5.14 -1.80
CA PHE A 139 2.25 4.74 -2.81
C PHE A 139 1.20 5.79 -3.12
N TRP A 140 0.53 6.37 -2.11
CA TRP A 140 -0.58 7.29 -2.35
C TRP A 140 -0.12 8.62 -2.99
N TYR A 141 1.04 9.12 -2.57
CA TYR A 141 1.71 10.28 -3.16
C TYR A 141 2.67 9.90 -4.28
N GLN A 142 2.88 8.61 -4.50
CA GLN A 142 4.01 8.17 -5.30
C GLN A 142 3.89 8.60 -6.76
N THR A 143 5.02 9.10 -7.24
CA THR A 143 5.31 9.42 -8.63
C THR A 143 6.69 8.83 -8.97
N GLY A 144 7.18 9.07 -10.17
CA GLY A 144 8.57 8.78 -10.52
C GLY A 144 9.11 9.82 -11.50
N THR A 145 10.40 10.11 -11.45
CA THR A 145 11.09 10.88 -12.52
C THR A 145 12.08 10.03 -13.32
N GLY A 146 12.32 8.78 -12.92
CA GLY A 146 13.13 7.81 -13.67
C GLY A 146 12.48 7.30 -14.96
N SER A 147 13.14 6.36 -15.64
CA SER A 147 12.69 5.83 -16.94
C SER A 147 11.36 5.07 -16.92
N PHE A 148 10.94 4.58 -15.75
CA PHE A 148 9.71 3.81 -15.57
C PHE A 148 8.69 4.58 -14.72
N ASN A 149 8.34 5.78 -15.19
CA ASN A 149 7.52 6.74 -14.47
C ASN A 149 6.06 6.83 -14.94
N HIS A 150 5.61 6.02 -15.91
CA HIS A 150 4.26 6.12 -16.49
C HIS A 150 3.32 5.00 -16.03
N LYS A 151 3.30 4.70 -14.73
CA LYS A 151 2.46 3.62 -14.20
C LYS A 151 0.98 3.97 -14.33
N LYS A 152 0.25 3.12 -15.03
CA LYS A 152 -1.18 3.32 -15.36
C LYS A 152 -2.04 2.07 -15.17
N TYR A 153 -1.41 0.92 -14.94
CA TYR A 153 -2.08 -0.34 -14.67
C TYR A 153 -1.87 -0.80 -13.24
N CYS A 154 -2.81 -1.58 -12.72
CA CYS A 154 -2.74 -2.16 -11.38
C CYS A 154 -3.27 -3.60 -11.40
N GLY A 155 -2.59 -4.47 -10.67
CA GLY A 155 -3.01 -5.83 -10.36
C GLY A 155 -3.03 -6.08 -8.85
N ILE A 156 -4.03 -6.81 -8.38
CA ILE A 156 -4.25 -7.14 -6.98
C ILE A 156 -4.26 -8.65 -6.78
N GLY A 157 -3.51 -9.11 -5.79
CA GLY A 157 -3.47 -10.49 -5.33
C GLY A 157 -3.78 -10.59 -3.84
N GLY A 158 -4.44 -11.67 -3.44
CA GLY A 158 -4.77 -11.96 -2.04
C GLY A 158 -4.72 -13.45 -1.75
N ALA A 159 -4.04 -13.87 -0.69
CA ALA A 159 -3.98 -15.28 -0.28
C ALA A 159 -3.97 -15.42 1.25
N VAL A 160 -4.79 -16.35 1.74
CA VAL A 160 -4.94 -16.64 3.17
C VAL A 160 -3.72 -17.41 3.70
N ALA A 161 -3.21 -16.99 4.86
CA ALA A 161 -2.11 -17.62 5.58
C ALA A 161 -2.47 -17.73 7.07
N GLY A 162 -3.10 -18.85 7.45
CA GLY A 162 -3.71 -19.02 8.77
C GLY A 162 -4.93 -18.10 8.92
N ASN A 163 -4.94 -17.27 9.96
CA ASN A 163 -5.98 -16.24 10.18
C ASN A 163 -5.72 -14.93 9.40
N CYS A 164 -4.55 -14.79 8.77
CA CYS A 164 -4.15 -13.56 8.09
C CYS A 164 -4.34 -13.66 6.58
N VAL A 165 -4.25 -12.53 5.88
CA VAL A 165 -4.19 -12.47 4.41
C VAL A 165 -2.91 -11.77 3.99
N TRP A 166 -2.17 -12.36 3.05
CA TRP A 166 -1.15 -11.64 2.28
C TRP A 166 -1.79 -10.93 1.12
N TRP A 167 -1.59 -9.62 1.06
CA TRP A 167 -1.99 -8.76 -0.05
C TRP A 167 -0.77 -8.40 -0.88
N VAL A 168 -0.95 -8.39 -2.20
CA VAL A 168 0.06 -7.92 -3.16
C VAL A 168 -0.60 -6.94 -4.11
N ILE A 169 -0.01 -5.76 -4.25
CA ILE A 169 -0.36 -4.75 -5.24
C ILE A 169 0.81 -4.65 -6.21
N ILE A 170 0.56 -4.75 -7.51
CA ILE A 170 1.56 -4.47 -8.54
C ILE A 170 1.02 -3.35 -9.42
N VAL A 171 1.78 -2.28 -9.60
CA VAL A 171 1.46 -1.23 -10.58
C VAL A 171 2.49 -1.22 -11.70
N GLY A 172 2.01 -1.06 -12.94
CA GLY A 172 2.82 -1.17 -14.15
C GLY A 172 2.50 -0.11 -15.20
N GLU A 173 3.35 0.00 -16.21
CA GLU A 173 3.21 0.91 -17.36
C GLU A 173 2.40 0.35 -18.52
#